data_AF-A0A7J7MAY0-F1
#
_entry.id   AF-A0A7J7MAY0-F1
#
_cell.length_a   1.000
_cell.length_b   1.000
_cell.length_c   1.000
_cell.angle_alpha   90.00
_cell.angle_beta   90.00
_cell.angle_gamma   90.00
#
_symmetry.space_group_name_H-M   'P 1'
#
loop_
_entity.id
_entity.type
_entity.pdbx_description
1 polymer ?
#
loop_
_entity_poly.entity_id
_entity_poly.type
_entity_poly.pdbx_seq_one_letter_code
_entity_poly.pdbx_strand_id
1 'polypeptide(L)' 'MGMVINTDVKREEIEGIVREMMEGEEGKKMKKKTLEWGKMAENATKEGGSSYSNFYKMIKEFLLAKTSS' A
#
# COMPACT_ATOMS: atom_id res chain seq x y z
N MET A 1 4.07 -1.33 4.94
CA MET A 1 5.27 -0.94 5.73
C MET A 1 5.77 -2.19 6.44
N GLY A 2 7.09 -2.33 6.60
CA GLY A 2 7.69 -3.46 7.31
C GLY A 2 8.84 -2.96 8.18
N MET A 3 9.20 -3.73 9.20
CA MET A 3 10.36 -3.49 10.06
C MET A 3 11.42 -4.54 9.74
N VAL A 4 12.62 -4.09 9.39
CA VAL A 4 13.77 -4.98 9.19
C VAL A 4 14.52 -5.05 10.51
N ILE A 5 14.68 -6.26 11.04
CA ILE A 5 15.41 -6.53 12.28
C ILE A 5 16.79 -7.08 11.91
N ASN A 6 17.81 -6.68 12.68
CA ASN A 6 19.18 -7.16 12.50
C ASN A 6 19.29 -8.65 12.82
N THR A 7 20.17 -9.40 12.16
CA THR A 7 20.17 -10.87 12.19
C THR A 7 20.88 -11.47 13.42
N ASP A 8 21.75 -10.72 14.08
CA ASP A 8 22.51 -11.14 15.28
C ASP A 8 21.85 -10.68 16.60
N VAL A 9 20.56 -10.93 16.77
CA VAL A 9 19.83 -10.57 18.01
C VAL A 9 19.34 -11.81 18.75
N LYS A 10 19.33 -11.75 20.08
CA LYS A 10 18.87 -12.87 20.92
C LYS A 10 17.35 -13.04 20.82
N ARG A 11 16.85 -14.25 21.10
CA ARG A 11 15.42 -14.56 20.98
C ARG A 11 14.55 -13.66 21.88
N GLU A 12 15.05 -13.32 23.06
CA GLU A 12 14.37 -12.45 24.03
C GLU A 12 14.23 -11.01 23.50
N GLU A 13 15.22 -10.53 22.74
CA GLU A 13 15.19 -9.21 22.09
C GLU A 13 14.19 -9.20 20.94
N ILE A 14 14.12 -10.28 20.15
CA ILE A 14 13.10 -10.44 19.10
C ILE A 14 11.70 -10.39 19.70
N GLU A 15 11.47 -11.09 20.83
CA GLU A 15 10.17 -11.07 21.50
C GLU A 15 9.77 -9.65 21.93
N GLY A 16 10.70 -8.89 22.51
CA GLY A 16 10.47 -7.49 22.88
C GLY A 16 10.11 -6.62 21.68
N ILE A 17 10.83 -6.77 20.56
CA ILE A 17 10.57 -6.01 19.33
C ILE A 17 9.21 -6.37 18.74
N VAL A 18 8.86 -7.66 18.69
CA VAL A 18 7.56 -8.12 18.19
C VAL A 18 6.43 -7.61 19.09
N ARG A 19 6.61 -7.66 20.42
CA ARG A 19 5.62 -7.14 21.37
C ARG A 19 5.41 -5.63 21.20
N GLU A 20 6.47 -4.85 21.08
CA GLU A 20 6.38 -3.40 20.81
C GLU A 20 5.73 -3.12 19.45
N MET A 21 6.00 -3.94 18.42
CA MET A 21 5.35 -3.80 17.12
C MET A 21 3.84 -4.12 17.16
N MET A 22 3.41 -5.03 18.04
CA MET A 22 2.00 -5.42 18.15
C MET A 22 1.20 -4.52 19.11
N GLU A 23 1.79 -4.18 20.25
CA GLU A 23 1.11 -3.51 21.38
C GLU A 23 1.51 -2.04 21.53
N GLY A 24 2.68 -1.68 21.04
CA GLY A 24 3.26 -0.35 21.12
C GLY A 24 2.60 0.66 20.17
N GLU A 25 2.79 1.93 20.50
CA GLU A 25 2.15 3.04 19.79
C GLU A 25 2.67 3.18 18.35
N GLU A 26 3.95 2.91 18.12
CA GLU A 26 4.53 2.95 16.78
C GLU A 26 3.96 1.85 15.87
N GLY A 27 3.75 0.65 16.42
CA GLY A 27 3.09 -0.46 15.73
C GLY A 27 1.65 -0.12 15.32
N LYS A 28 0.86 0.44 16.24
CA LYS A 28 -0.51 0.90 15.98
C LYS A 28 -0.55 2.00 14.92
N LYS A 29 0.35 2.98 14.98
CA LYS A 29 0.47 4.05 13.97
C LYS A 29 0.80 3.46 12.59
N MET A 30 1.72 2.51 12.51
CA MET A 30 2.08 1.84 11.26
C MET A 30 0.90 1.06 10.66
N LYS A 31 0.14 0.35 11.51
CA LYS A 31 -1.09 -0.35 11.10
C LYS A 31 -2.13 0.63 10.55
N LYS A 32 -2.38 1.75 11.24
CA LYS A 32 -3.33 2.78 10.80
C LYS A 32 -2.96 3.36 9.42
N LYS A 33 -1.70 3.77 9.24
CA LYS A 33 -1.21 4.28 7.94
C LYS A 33 -1.36 3.26 6.82
N THR A 34 -1.06 1.98 7.10
CA THR A 34 -1.20 0.90 6.13
C THR A 34 -2.65 0.72 5.69
N LEU A 35 -3.60 0.78 6.63
CA LEU A 35 -5.03 0.72 6.32
C LEU A 35 -5.51 1.93 5.51
N GLU A 36 -5.04 3.13 5.84
CA GLU A 36 -5.35 4.35 5.09
C GLU A 36 -4.85 4.26 3.64
N TRP A 37 -3.60 3.82 3.44
CA TRP A 37 -3.06 3.60 2.10
C TRP A 37 -3.82 2.53 1.33
N GLY A 38 -4.23 1.44 1.99
CA GLY A 38 -5.08 0.41 1.38
C GLY A 38 -6.41 0.99 0.87
N LYS A 39 -7.09 1.80 1.70
CA LYS A 39 -8.33 2.49 1.31
C LYS A 39 -8.11 3.49 0.18
N MET A 40 -6.99 4.21 0.19
CA MET A 40 -6.65 5.15 -0.89
C MET A 40 -6.44 4.40 -2.21
N ALA A 41 -5.72 3.28 -2.19
CA ALA A 41 -5.51 2.44 -3.36
C ALA A 41 -6.85 1.89 -3.89
N GLU A 42 -7.68 1.33 -3.02
CA GLU A 42 -9.02 0.84 -3.39
C GLU A 42 -9.88 1.95 -4.03
N ASN A 43 -9.91 3.14 -3.42
CA ASN A 43 -10.67 4.27 -3.95
C ASN A 43 -10.11 4.80 -5.28
N ALA A 44 -8.80 4.69 -5.50
CA ALA A 44 -8.19 5.08 -6.78
C ALA A 44 -8.52 4.08 -7.89
N THR A 45 -8.64 2.79 -7.57
CA THR A 45 -8.85 1.71 -8.56
C THR A 45 -10.32 1.37 -8.81
N LYS A 46 -11.25 1.66 -7.89
CA LYS A 46 -12.68 1.43 -8.09
C LYS A 46 -13.25 2.27 -9.23
N GLU A 47 -14.45 1.93 -9.69
CA GLU A 47 -15.15 2.70 -10.71
C GLU A 47 -15.33 4.18 -10.30
N GLY A 48 -15.04 5.10 -11.22
CA GLY A 48 -14.98 6.54 -10.95
C GLY A 48 -13.72 7.00 -10.20
N GLY A 49 -12.86 6.07 -9.76
CA GLY A 49 -11.57 6.36 -9.15
C GLY A 49 -10.57 6.97 -10.14
N SER A 50 -9.51 7.59 -9.60
CA SER A 50 -8.51 8.29 -10.42
C SER A 50 -7.72 7.34 -11.32
N SER A 51 -7.26 6.21 -10.80
CA SER A 51 -6.51 5.21 -11.59
C SER A 51 -7.43 4.52 -12.61
N TYR A 52 -8.68 4.21 -12.23
CA TYR A 52 -9.69 3.69 -13.15
C TYR A 52 -9.93 4.65 -14.33
N SER A 53 -10.17 5.92 -14.02
CA SER A 53 -10.43 6.97 -15.03
C SER A 53 -9.23 7.17 -15.95
N ASN A 54 -8.01 7.16 -15.40
CA ASN A 54 -6.78 7.30 -16.19
C ASN A 54 -6.59 6.11 -17.14
N PHE A 55 -6.81 4.89 -16.67
CA PHE A 55 -6.72 3.69 -17.50
C PHE A 55 -7.75 3.72 -18.64
N TYR A 56 -8.98 4.13 -18.35
CA TYR A 56 -10.03 4.25 -19.36
C TYR A 56 -9.71 5.32 -20.42
N LYS A 57 -9.14 6.46 -20.02
CA LYS A 57 -8.65 7.49 -20.95
C LYS A 57 -7.55 6.93 -21.86
N MET A 58 -6.57 6.22 -21.28
CA MET A 58 -5.48 5.59 -22.03
C MET A 58 -6.00 4.62 -23.10
N ILE A 59 -6.98 3.78 -22.77
CA ILE A 59 -7.60 2.86 -23.75
C ILE A 59 -8.27 3.66 -24.87
N LYS A 60 -9.04 4.71 -24.54
CA LYS A 60 -9.69 5.54 -25.55
C LYS A 60 -8.69 6.17 -26.52
N GLU A 61 -7.62 6.76 -26.00
CA GLU A 61 -6.57 7.37 -26.81
C GLU A 61 -5.89 6.34 -27.72
N PHE A 62 -5.58 5.15 -27.19
CA PHE A 62 -5.00 4.07 -27.98
C PHE A 62 -5.92 3.62 -29.13
N LEU A 63 -7.23 3.45 -28.85
CA LEU A 63 -8.20 3.06 -29.87
C LEU A 63 -8.36 4.14 -30.95
N LEU A 64 -8.42 5.42 -30.56
CA LEU A 64 -8.48 6.53 -31.51
C LEU A 64 -7.27 6.54 -32.44
N ALA A 65 -6.06 6.38 -31.87
CA ALA A 65 -4.83 6.31 -32.66
C ALA A 65 -4.83 5.14 -33.66
N LYS A 66 -5.45 4.01 -33.32
CA LYS A 66 -5.58 2.84 -34.22
C LYS A 66 -6.60 3.05 -35.32
N THR A 67 -7.68 3.77 -35.07
CA THR A 67 -8.71 4.05 -36.08
C THR A 67 -8.35 5.17 -37.05
N SER A 68 -7.34 5.98 -36.70
CA SER A 68 -6.82 7.06 -37.54
C SER A 68 -5.60 6.65 -38.39
N SER A 69 -5.15 5.39 -38.28
CA SER A 69 -4.18 4.75 -39.18
C SER A 69 -4.89 3.82 -40.15
#